data_AF-A0A227JE73-F1
#
_entry.id   AF-A0A227JE73-F1
#
_cell.length_a   1.000
_cell.length_b   1.000
_cell.length_c   1.000
_cell.angle_alpha   90.00
_cell.angle_beta   90.00
_cell.angle_gamma   90.00
#
_symmetry.space_group_name_H-M   'P 1'
#
loop_
_entity.id
_entity.type
_entity.pdbx_description
1 polymer ?
#
loop_
_entity_poly.entity_id
_entity_poly.type
_entity_poly.pdbx_seq_one_letter_code
_entity_poly.pdbx_strand_id
1 'polypeptide(L)'
;MFKENAKKVETIIKTSEEPQSSRLNGFQRLKECCFIVGVLSSVLLAVALFTFSPADPSWSQTAWGGEIDNAGGLFGAWLADTLFFTFGSLAYPIPFLLAAAAWVICRKRGEDEPIDFMLWGTRLLGLTVLIMTSCGLADINFDDIWYFSSGGVVGDVLSSLALPTLNVLGTTLVLLFLWGAGFTLFTGISWLNIVEWLGDRSLAVLAAIANKFRGSEQETLEPQLDEFVEDKVSTKHVEDDQQDDETLP
;
A
#
# COMPACT_ATOMS: atom_id res chain seq x y z
N MET A 1 74.21 -2.45 -37.88
CA MET A 1 73.05 -3.37 -37.88
C MET A 1 73.01 -4.04 -36.51
N PHE A 2 71.97 -4.05 -35.70
CA PHE A 2 70.61 -3.52 -35.68
C PHE A 2 70.25 -3.31 -34.20
N LYS A 3 69.50 -2.26 -33.86
CA LYS A 3 68.94 -2.04 -32.51
C LYS A 3 67.68 -2.88 -32.37
N GLU A 4 67.64 -3.85 -31.45
CA GLU A 4 66.39 -4.50 -31.05
C GLU A 4 65.67 -3.64 -30.01
N ASN A 5 64.57 -3.02 -30.42
CA ASN A 5 63.59 -2.45 -29.50
C ASN A 5 62.62 -3.58 -29.09
N ALA A 6 62.76 -4.07 -27.86
CA ALA A 6 61.79 -5.00 -27.27
C ALA A 6 60.53 -4.24 -26.81
N LYS A 7 59.69 -3.81 -27.76
CA LYS A 7 58.34 -3.36 -27.46
C LYS A 7 57.42 -4.58 -27.44
N LYS A 8 57.30 -5.23 -26.28
CA LYS A 8 56.37 -6.34 -26.07
C LYS A 8 54.95 -5.78 -26.14
N VAL A 9 54.27 -6.02 -27.27
CA VAL A 9 52.87 -5.66 -27.45
C VAL A 9 52.05 -6.68 -26.68
N GLU A 10 51.64 -6.34 -25.46
CA GLU A 10 50.67 -7.14 -24.72
C GLU A 10 49.30 -6.90 -25.33
N THR A 11 48.84 -7.89 -26.10
CA THR A 11 47.49 -7.91 -26.63
C THR A 11 46.54 -8.16 -25.47
N ILE A 12 45.98 -7.08 -24.91
CA ILE A 12 44.86 -7.18 -23.97
C ILE A 12 43.67 -7.68 -24.77
N ILE A 13 43.43 -8.99 -24.73
CA ILE A 13 42.21 -9.58 -25.24
C ILE A 13 41.10 -9.05 -24.35
N LYS A 14 40.41 -8.02 -24.83
CA LYS A 14 39.18 -7.53 -24.21
C LYS A 14 38.14 -8.61 -24.46
N THR A 15 38.07 -9.60 -23.57
CA THR A 15 37.00 -10.59 -23.54
C THR A 15 35.72 -9.79 -23.48
N SER A 16 34.97 -9.77 -24.59
CA SER A 16 33.62 -9.22 -24.63
C SER A 16 32.84 -9.92 -23.52
N GLU A 17 32.30 -9.15 -22.58
CA GLU A 17 31.31 -9.65 -21.63
C GLU A 17 30.25 -10.40 -22.44
N GLU A 18 30.14 -11.71 -22.24
CA GLU A 18 29.06 -12.46 -22.86
C GLU A 18 27.74 -11.81 -22.44
N PRO A 19 26.80 -11.57 -23.37
CA PRO A 19 25.54 -10.93 -23.01
C PRO A 19 24.84 -11.87 -22.03
N GLN A 20 24.78 -11.48 -20.75
CA GLN A 20 24.00 -12.18 -19.73
C GLN A 20 22.62 -12.40 -20.32
N SER A 21 22.28 -13.65 -20.62
CA SER A 21 21.05 -13.96 -21.33
C SER A 21 19.87 -13.43 -20.52
N SER A 22 19.05 -12.57 -21.12
CA SER A 22 17.83 -11.99 -20.52
C SER A 22 16.74 -13.02 -20.18
N ARG A 23 17.05 -14.32 -20.27
CA ARG A 23 16.11 -15.41 -20.07
C ARG A 23 16.07 -15.80 -18.60
N LEU A 24 14.84 -15.98 -18.13
CA LEU A 24 14.52 -16.33 -16.75
C LEU A 24 15.07 -17.73 -16.38
N ASN A 25 15.61 -17.85 -15.16
CA ASN A 25 15.97 -19.13 -14.53
C ASN A 25 14.72 -20.02 -14.36
N GLY A 26 14.86 -21.34 -14.36
CA GLY A 26 13.75 -22.29 -14.23
C GLY A 26 12.88 -22.05 -13.00
N PHE A 27 13.49 -21.77 -11.85
CA PHE A 27 12.75 -21.43 -10.63
C PHE A 27 11.99 -20.10 -10.73
N GLN A 28 12.56 -19.13 -11.45
CA GLN A 28 11.90 -17.85 -11.71
C GLN A 28 10.69 -18.04 -12.64
N ARG A 29 10.78 -18.89 -13.66
CA ARG A 29 9.64 -19.24 -14.52
C ARG A 29 8.52 -19.91 -13.75
N LEU A 30 8.85 -20.80 -12.80
CA LEU A 30 7.85 -21.44 -11.95
C LEU A 30 7.13 -20.39 -11.08
N LYS A 31 7.88 -19.48 -10.43
CA LYS A 31 7.29 -18.39 -9.65
C LYS A 31 6.39 -17.48 -10.50
N GLU A 32 6.81 -17.13 -11.71
CA GLU A 32 6.00 -16.32 -12.62
C GLU A 32 4.73 -17.06 -13.06
N CYS A 33 4.82 -18.35 -13.35
CA CYS A 33 3.65 -19.18 -13.67
C CYS A 33 2.69 -19.27 -12.48
N CYS A 34 3.21 -19.54 -11.27
CA CYS A 34 2.41 -19.56 -10.04
C CYS A 34 1.72 -18.19 -9.79
N PHE A 35 2.41 -17.09 -10.05
CA PHE A 35 1.83 -15.75 -9.94
C PHE A 35 0.67 -15.56 -10.92
N ILE A 36 0.88 -15.89 -12.20
CA ILE A 36 -0.15 -15.80 -13.24
C ILE A 36 -1.38 -16.65 -12.86
N VAL A 37 -1.16 -17.90 -12.44
CA VAL A 37 -2.25 -18.79 -11.99
C VAL A 37 -2.97 -18.20 -10.79
N GLY A 38 -2.25 -17.69 -9.78
CA GLY A 38 -2.86 -17.09 -8.59
C GLY A 38 -3.71 -15.86 -8.89
N VAL A 39 -3.23 -14.97 -9.77
CA VAL A 39 -3.99 -13.80 -10.24
C VAL A 39 -5.20 -14.23 -11.06
N LEU A 40 -5.05 -15.20 -11.97
CA LEU A 40 -6.17 -15.73 -12.75
C LEU A 40 -7.25 -16.35 -11.85
N SER A 41 -6.86 -17.16 -10.87
CA SER A 41 -7.79 -17.72 -9.88
C SER A 41 -8.50 -16.63 -9.09
N SER A 42 -7.80 -15.56 -8.69
CA SER A 42 -8.41 -14.40 -8.03
C SER A 42 -9.46 -13.72 -8.92
N VAL A 43 -9.15 -13.50 -10.20
CA VAL A 43 -10.10 -12.88 -11.15
C VAL A 43 -11.32 -13.78 -11.36
N LEU A 44 -11.13 -15.08 -11.58
CA LEU A 44 -12.24 -16.03 -11.75
C LEU A 44 -13.11 -16.10 -10.48
N LEU A 45 -12.49 -16.02 -9.29
CA LEU A 45 -13.21 -15.97 -8.04
C LEU A 45 -14.01 -14.68 -7.87
N ALA A 46 -13.43 -13.54 -8.24
CA ALA A 46 -14.13 -12.26 -8.24
C ALA A 46 -15.35 -12.30 -9.17
N VAL A 47 -15.17 -12.80 -10.40
CA VAL A 47 -16.28 -12.98 -11.35
C VAL A 47 -17.37 -13.85 -10.73
N ALA A 48 -17.01 -15.01 -10.17
CA ALA A 48 -17.96 -15.91 -9.53
C ALA A 48 -18.78 -15.24 -8.40
N LEU A 49 -18.13 -14.42 -7.55
CA LEU A 49 -18.78 -13.72 -6.45
C LEU A 49 -19.66 -12.56 -6.91
N PHE A 50 -19.19 -11.75 -7.87
CA PHE A 50 -19.93 -10.57 -8.34
C PHE A 50 -21.08 -10.93 -9.29
N THR A 51 -21.01 -12.07 -9.96
CA THR A 51 -22.10 -12.59 -10.80
C THR A 51 -22.88 -13.70 -10.11
N PHE A 52 -22.89 -13.74 -8.78
CA PHE A 52 -23.64 -14.74 -8.05
C PHE A 52 -25.16 -14.56 -8.22
N SER A 53 -25.87 -15.64 -8.51
CA SER A 53 -27.33 -15.68 -8.57
C SER A 53 -27.86 -16.72 -7.58
N PRO A 54 -28.74 -16.34 -6.63
CA PRO A 54 -29.47 -17.27 -5.77
C PRO A 54 -30.27 -18.35 -6.52
N ALA A 55 -30.57 -18.13 -7.80
CA ALA A 55 -31.31 -19.08 -8.62
C ALA A 55 -30.43 -20.20 -9.20
N ASP A 56 -29.10 -20.04 -9.15
CA ASP A 56 -28.16 -21.00 -9.69
C ASP A 56 -28.09 -22.28 -8.83
N PRO A 57 -27.85 -23.45 -9.45
CA PRO A 57 -27.59 -24.68 -8.71
C PRO A 57 -26.34 -24.58 -7.83
N SER A 58 -26.52 -24.76 -6.52
CA SER A 58 -25.44 -24.78 -5.53
C SER A 58 -25.66 -25.83 -4.44
N TRP A 59 -24.72 -25.97 -3.50
CA TRP A 59 -24.87 -26.87 -2.36
C TRP A 59 -26.00 -26.42 -1.42
N SER A 60 -26.09 -25.11 -1.16
CA SER A 60 -27.07 -24.55 -0.23
C SER A 60 -28.40 -24.16 -0.89
N GLN A 61 -28.46 -24.07 -2.23
CA GLN A 61 -29.65 -23.65 -2.98
C GLN A 61 -30.27 -24.75 -3.82
N THR A 62 -31.60 -24.70 -3.90
CA THR A 62 -32.34 -25.53 -4.85
C THR A 62 -32.46 -24.80 -6.18
N ALA A 63 -31.92 -25.38 -7.24
CA ALA A 63 -31.98 -24.82 -8.59
C ALA A 63 -33.39 -24.95 -9.19
N TRP A 64 -33.86 -23.92 -9.87
CA TRP A 64 -35.15 -23.93 -10.60
C TRP A 64 -35.00 -24.34 -12.07
N GLY A 65 -34.11 -25.29 -12.36
CA GLY A 65 -33.99 -25.95 -13.67
C GLY A 65 -33.69 -25.05 -14.87
N GLY A 66 -33.17 -23.84 -14.64
CA GLY A 66 -32.84 -22.84 -15.67
C GLY A 66 -31.40 -22.94 -16.18
N GLU A 67 -31.04 -22.01 -17.08
CA GLU A 67 -29.64 -21.76 -17.45
C GLU A 67 -28.89 -21.16 -16.26
N ILE A 68 -27.57 -21.35 -16.21
CA ILE A 68 -26.72 -20.86 -15.12
C ILE A 68 -26.36 -19.40 -15.41
N ASP A 69 -26.73 -18.50 -14.50
CA ASP A 69 -26.48 -17.06 -14.62
C ASP A 69 -25.05 -16.69 -14.24
N ASN A 70 -24.42 -17.44 -13.33
CA ASN A 70 -23.03 -17.19 -12.93
C ASN A 70 -22.09 -17.25 -14.14
N ALA A 71 -21.32 -16.19 -14.36
CA ALA A 71 -20.36 -16.12 -15.46
C ALA A 71 -19.20 -17.11 -15.30
N GLY A 72 -18.93 -17.59 -14.08
CA GLY A 72 -18.03 -18.71 -13.79
C GLY A 72 -18.66 -20.09 -14.02
N GLY A 73 -19.89 -20.15 -14.53
CA GLY A 73 -20.68 -21.37 -14.72
C GLY A 73 -21.01 -22.06 -13.40
N LEU A 74 -21.32 -23.36 -13.47
CA LEU A 74 -21.68 -24.18 -12.32
C LEU A 74 -20.61 -24.15 -11.21
N PHE A 75 -19.34 -24.18 -11.60
CA PHE A 75 -18.24 -24.15 -10.65
C PHE A 75 -18.17 -22.81 -9.92
N GLY A 76 -18.34 -21.69 -10.64
CA GLY A 76 -18.43 -20.36 -10.05
C GLY A 76 -19.59 -20.23 -9.06
N ALA A 77 -20.78 -20.72 -9.44
CA ALA A 77 -21.95 -20.71 -8.56
C ALA A 77 -21.71 -21.46 -7.24
N TRP A 78 -21.16 -22.67 -7.30
CA TRP A 78 -20.81 -23.46 -6.10
C TRP A 78 -19.75 -22.80 -5.24
N LEU A 79 -18.72 -22.24 -5.88
CA LEU A 79 -17.62 -21.59 -5.17
C LEU A 79 -18.09 -20.33 -4.45
N ALA A 80 -18.89 -19.50 -5.11
CA ALA A 80 -19.48 -18.31 -4.52
C ALA A 80 -20.46 -18.65 -3.40
N ASP A 81 -21.37 -19.61 -3.61
CA ASP A 81 -22.31 -20.10 -2.59
C ASP A 81 -21.59 -20.55 -1.31
N THR A 82 -20.51 -21.34 -1.46
CA THR A 82 -19.73 -21.83 -0.33
C THR A 82 -19.08 -20.69 0.45
N LEU A 83 -18.54 -19.68 -0.24
CA LEU A 83 -17.90 -18.54 0.41
C LEU A 83 -18.89 -17.61 1.09
N PHE A 84 -20.03 -17.31 0.45
CA PHE A 84 -21.10 -16.53 1.07
C PHE A 84 -21.71 -17.27 2.26
N PHE A 85 -21.90 -18.59 2.17
CA PHE A 85 -22.35 -19.40 3.29
C PHE A 85 -21.39 -19.33 4.49
N THR A 86 -20.09 -19.43 4.22
CA THR A 86 -19.08 -19.50 5.29
C THR A 86 -18.78 -18.15 5.91
N PHE A 87 -18.59 -17.11 5.07
CA PHE A 87 -18.05 -15.81 5.47
C PHE A 87 -19.03 -14.64 5.26
N GLY A 88 -20.19 -14.87 4.64
CA GLY A 88 -21.14 -13.81 4.32
C GLY A 88 -20.51 -12.72 3.46
N SER A 89 -20.68 -11.47 3.88
CA SER A 89 -20.11 -10.29 3.24
C SER A 89 -18.57 -10.32 3.12
N LEU A 90 -17.89 -11.05 4.01
CA LEU A 90 -16.42 -11.19 3.98
C LEU A 90 -15.93 -12.09 2.85
N ALA A 91 -16.82 -12.66 2.03
CA ALA A 91 -16.44 -13.30 0.79
C ALA A 91 -15.85 -12.31 -0.24
N TYR A 92 -16.36 -11.08 -0.33
CA TYR A 92 -15.93 -10.10 -1.34
C TYR A 92 -14.45 -9.67 -1.24
N PRO A 93 -13.83 -9.54 -0.06
CA PRO A 93 -12.39 -9.31 0.06
C PRO A 93 -11.49 -10.48 -0.37
N ILE A 94 -11.98 -11.72 -0.39
CA ILE A 94 -11.15 -12.93 -0.60
C ILE A 94 -10.39 -12.91 -1.93
N PRO A 95 -10.99 -12.55 -3.09
CA PRO A 95 -10.24 -12.40 -4.34
C PRO A 95 -9.03 -11.48 -4.21
N PHE A 96 -9.18 -10.34 -3.54
CA PHE A 96 -8.09 -9.37 -3.36
C PHE A 96 -6.99 -9.92 -2.44
N LEU A 97 -7.38 -10.61 -1.36
CA LEU A 97 -6.44 -11.30 -0.48
C LEU A 97 -5.67 -12.39 -1.22
N LEU A 98 -6.33 -13.14 -2.10
CA LEU A 98 -5.69 -14.17 -2.92
C LEU A 98 -4.67 -13.57 -3.90
N ALA A 99 -5.02 -12.46 -4.57
CA ALA A 99 -4.08 -11.74 -5.43
C ALA A 99 -2.88 -11.19 -4.64
N ALA A 100 -3.13 -10.59 -3.46
CA ALA A 100 -2.08 -10.09 -2.58
C ALA A 100 -1.17 -11.23 -2.08
N ALA A 101 -1.73 -12.38 -1.72
CA ALA A 101 -0.98 -13.56 -1.32
C ALA A 101 -0.13 -14.10 -2.47
N ALA A 102 -0.70 -14.22 -3.68
CA ALA A 102 0.04 -14.61 -4.88
C ALA A 102 1.22 -13.67 -5.14
N TRP A 103 1.01 -12.36 -5.03
CA TRP A 103 2.06 -11.35 -5.14
C TRP A 103 3.14 -11.53 -4.08
N VAL A 104 2.77 -11.64 -2.80
CA VAL A 104 3.73 -11.76 -1.69
C VAL A 104 4.56 -13.03 -1.78
N ILE A 105 3.94 -14.16 -2.15
CA ILE A 105 4.62 -15.47 -2.27
C ILE A 105 5.53 -15.53 -3.49
N CYS A 106 5.08 -14.98 -4.63
CA CYS A 106 5.82 -15.08 -5.89
C CYS A 106 6.81 -13.93 -6.10
N ARG A 107 6.71 -12.83 -5.34
CA ARG A 107 7.71 -11.76 -5.33
C ARG A 107 9.08 -12.34 -5.01
N LYS A 108 10.12 -11.84 -5.70
CA LYS A 108 11.51 -12.23 -5.46
C LYS A 108 11.89 -12.01 -4.00
N ARG A 109 11.78 -13.05 -3.17
CA ARG A 109 12.55 -13.20 -1.94
C ARG A 109 14.00 -13.47 -2.35
N GLY A 110 14.94 -12.72 -1.78
CA GLY A 110 16.36 -12.99 -1.98
C GLY A 110 16.69 -14.43 -1.57
N GLU A 111 17.60 -15.07 -2.28
CA GLU A 111 17.94 -16.49 -2.07
C GLU A 111 18.49 -16.78 -0.67
N ASP A 112 18.86 -15.74 0.10
CA ASP A 112 19.48 -15.84 1.42
C ASP A 112 18.62 -15.32 2.59
N GLU A 113 17.31 -15.07 2.40
CA GLU A 113 16.47 -14.57 3.51
C GLU A 113 15.86 -15.73 4.31
N PRO A 114 16.30 -15.98 5.56
CA PRO A 114 15.77 -17.06 6.37
C PRO A 114 14.26 -16.87 6.63
N ILE A 115 13.51 -17.97 6.64
CA ILE A 115 12.10 -17.93 6.97
C ILE A 115 11.95 -17.70 8.48
N ASP A 116 11.53 -16.50 8.86
CA ASP A 116 11.13 -16.20 10.23
C ASP A 116 9.75 -16.80 10.54
N PHE A 117 9.74 -18.02 11.09
CA PHE A 117 8.50 -18.71 11.47
C PHE A 117 7.69 -17.93 12.51
N MET A 118 8.32 -17.13 13.37
CA MET A 118 7.59 -16.34 14.35
C MET A 118 6.81 -15.23 13.65
N LEU A 119 7.44 -14.52 12.72
CA LEU A 119 6.76 -13.50 11.91
C LEU A 119 5.62 -14.08 11.07
N TRP A 120 5.83 -15.24 10.45
CA TRP A 120 4.76 -15.91 9.69
C TRP A 120 3.64 -16.41 10.60
N GLY A 121 3.98 -16.91 11.79
CA GLY A 121 3.02 -17.36 12.80
C GLY A 121 2.15 -16.23 13.34
N THR A 122 2.73 -15.09 13.71
CA THR A 122 1.94 -13.92 14.15
C THR A 122 1.05 -13.39 13.05
N ARG A 123 1.51 -13.36 11.79
CA ARG A 123 0.70 -12.93 10.66
C ARG A 123 -0.49 -13.87 10.41
N LEU A 124 -0.25 -15.17 10.45
CA LEU A 124 -1.32 -16.16 10.27
C LEU A 124 -2.36 -16.07 11.41
N LEU A 125 -1.89 -15.95 12.64
CA LEU A 125 -2.76 -15.76 13.81
C LEU A 125 -3.56 -14.47 13.69
N GLY A 126 -2.91 -13.35 13.37
CA GLY A 126 -3.54 -12.06 13.19
C GLY A 126 -4.60 -12.09 12.09
N LEU A 127 -4.29 -12.68 10.93
CA LEU A 127 -5.25 -12.85 9.83
C LEU A 127 -6.46 -13.68 10.25
N THR A 128 -6.25 -14.76 11.00
CA THR A 128 -7.33 -15.64 11.48
C THR A 128 -8.25 -14.89 12.46
N VAL A 129 -7.67 -14.16 13.41
CA VAL A 129 -8.42 -13.32 14.36
C VAL A 129 -9.19 -12.22 13.62
N LEU A 130 -8.58 -11.56 12.64
CA LEU A 130 -9.24 -10.55 11.81
C LEU A 130 -10.44 -11.11 11.07
N ILE A 131 -10.30 -12.26 10.39
CA ILE A 131 -11.40 -12.87 9.66
C ILE A 131 -12.55 -13.24 10.60
N MET A 132 -12.26 -13.92 11.71
CA MET A 132 -13.30 -14.32 12.67
C MET A 132 -14.04 -13.12 13.26
N THR A 133 -13.29 -12.12 13.73
CA THR A 133 -13.88 -10.92 14.34
C THR A 133 -14.61 -10.06 13.31
N SER A 134 -14.13 -9.96 12.07
CA SER A 134 -14.86 -9.30 10.99
C SER A 134 -16.15 -10.01 10.62
N CYS A 135 -16.18 -11.34 10.59
CA CYS A 135 -17.42 -12.10 10.37
C CYS A 135 -18.42 -11.87 11.51
N GLY A 136 -17.98 -11.94 12.77
CA GLY A 136 -18.87 -11.67 13.92
C GLY A 136 -19.34 -10.21 14.00
N LEU A 137 -18.47 -9.25 13.67
CA LEU A 137 -18.87 -7.84 13.57
C LEU A 137 -19.84 -7.62 12.42
N ALA A 138 -19.67 -8.33 11.30
CA ALA A 138 -20.56 -8.24 10.17
C ALA A 138 -21.97 -8.69 10.57
N ASP A 139 -22.07 -9.90 11.14
CA ASP A 139 -23.32 -10.50 11.61
C ASP A 139 -24.14 -9.60 12.54
N ILE A 140 -23.46 -8.89 13.45
CA ILE A 140 -24.13 -8.03 14.45
C ILE A 140 -24.57 -6.68 13.86
N ASN A 141 -23.89 -6.17 12.82
CA ASN A 141 -24.00 -4.76 12.41
C ASN A 141 -24.51 -4.56 10.97
N PHE A 142 -24.57 -5.58 10.13
CA PHE A 142 -25.04 -5.48 8.74
C PHE A 142 -26.23 -6.40 8.50
N ASP A 143 -27.11 -5.95 7.61
CA ASP A 143 -28.23 -6.74 7.12
C ASP A 143 -27.74 -7.93 6.28
N ASP A 144 -28.50 -9.02 6.35
CA ASP A 144 -28.25 -10.27 5.62
C ASP A 144 -28.20 -10.06 4.11
N ILE A 145 -27.36 -10.85 3.44
CA ILE A 145 -27.18 -10.80 1.99
C ILE A 145 -27.97 -11.97 1.38
N TRP A 146 -29.11 -11.63 0.80
CA TRP A 146 -30.11 -12.59 0.32
C TRP A 146 -30.65 -13.49 1.45
N TYR A 147 -30.14 -14.72 1.54
CA TYR A 147 -30.49 -15.72 2.55
C TYR A 147 -29.28 -16.13 3.40
N PHE A 148 -28.11 -15.51 3.16
CA PHE A 148 -26.92 -15.72 3.95
C PHE A 148 -26.83 -14.65 5.04
N SER A 149 -26.47 -15.06 6.25
CA SER A 149 -26.05 -14.11 7.29
C SER A 149 -24.92 -13.22 6.75
N SER A 150 -24.95 -11.94 7.10
CA SER A 150 -23.93 -10.98 6.69
C SER A 150 -22.52 -11.35 7.18
N GLY A 151 -22.40 -12.13 8.25
CA GLY A 151 -21.16 -12.75 8.74
C GLY A 151 -20.95 -14.22 8.34
N GLY A 152 -21.92 -14.81 7.64
CA GLY A 152 -21.98 -16.24 7.35
C GLY A 152 -22.02 -17.10 8.62
N VAL A 153 -21.88 -18.41 8.45
CA VAL A 153 -21.88 -19.36 9.58
C VAL A 153 -20.80 -19.05 10.62
N VAL A 154 -19.64 -18.52 10.20
CA VAL A 154 -18.59 -18.12 11.14
C VAL A 154 -19.07 -16.99 12.05
N GLY A 155 -19.75 -15.98 11.48
CA GLY A 155 -20.35 -14.87 12.22
C GLY A 155 -21.44 -15.34 13.16
N ASP A 156 -22.42 -16.10 12.65
CA ASP A 156 -23.55 -16.65 13.42
C ASP A 156 -23.09 -17.45 14.65
N VAL A 157 -22.09 -18.32 14.48
CA VAL A 157 -21.56 -19.12 15.58
C VAL A 157 -20.86 -18.22 16.60
N LEU A 158 -20.10 -17.22 16.14
CA LEU A 158 -19.39 -16.33 17.05
C LEU A 158 -20.35 -15.42 17.84
N SER A 159 -21.37 -14.87 17.19
CA SER A 159 -22.37 -13.99 17.81
C SER A 159 -23.30 -14.76 18.75
N SER A 160 -23.76 -15.96 18.37
CA SER A 160 -24.62 -16.80 19.22
C SER A 160 -23.94 -17.25 20.51
N LEU A 161 -22.61 -17.36 20.54
CA LEU A 161 -21.83 -17.62 21.75
C LEU A 161 -21.59 -16.35 22.59
N ALA A 162 -21.36 -15.21 21.95
CA ALA A 162 -20.97 -13.99 22.64
C ALA A 162 -22.17 -13.17 23.16
N LEU A 163 -23.24 -13.04 22.38
CA LEU A 163 -24.40 -12.20 22.71
C LEU A 163 -25.08 -12.57 24.03
N PRO A 164 -25.30 -13.86 24.38
CA PRO A 164 -25.92 -14.22 25.66
C PRO A 164 -25.09 -13.84 26.88
N THR A 165 -23.76 -13.72 26.72
CA THR A 165 -22.83 -13.46 27.83
C THR A 165 -22.48 -11.98 27.98
N LEU A 166 -22.33 -11.26 26.87
CA LEU A 166 -21.83 -9.87 26.84
C LEU A 166 -22.89 -8.83 26.43
N ASN A 167 -24.07 -9.28 25.97
CA ASN A 167 -25.04 -8.45 25.24
C ASN A 167 -24.44 -7.83 23.96
N VAL A 168 -25.23 -7.11 23.18
CA VAL A 168 -24.81 -6.51 21.89
C VAL A 168 -23.63 -5.56 22.07
N LEU A 169 -23.73 -4.61 23.01
CA LEU A 169 -22.68 -3.60 23.23
C LEU A 169 -21.35 -4.24 23.67
N GLY A 170 -21.40 -5.18 24.63
CA GLY A 170 -20.20 -5.84 25.11
C GLY A 170 -19.55 -6.72 24.04
N THR A 171 -20.37 -7.43 23.26
CA THR A 171 -19.88 -8.26 22.15
C THR A 171 -19.17 -7.41 21.10
N THR A 172 -19.81 -6.34 20.63
CA THR A 172 -19.21 -5.44 19.62
C THR A 172 -17.89 -4.84 20.11
N LEU A 173 -17.80 -4.39 21.37
CA LEU A 173 -16.56 -3.86 21.92
C LEU A 173 -15.45 -4.92 21.97
N VAL A 174 -15.74 -6.11 22.51
CA VAL A 174 -14.74 -7.19 22.59
C VAL A 174 -14.25 -7.59 21.19
N LEU A 175 -15.16 -7.74 20.22
CA LEU A 175 -14.79 -8.06 18.86
C LEU A 175 -13.96 -6.95 18.20
N LEU A 176 -14.26 -5.67 18.45
CA LEU A 176 -13.45 -4.55 17.96
C LEU A 176 -12.04 -4.54 18.56
N PHE A 177 -11.89 -4.80 19.86
CA PHE A 177 -10.57 -4.89 20.49
C PHE A 177 -9.76 -6.07 19.94
N LEU A 178 -10.39 -7.24 19.78
CA LEU A 178 -9.75 -8.41 19.17
C LEU A 178 -9.42 -8.17 17.70
N TRP A 179 -10.29 -7.50 16.95
CA TRP A 179 -10.04 -7.10 15.58
C TRP A 179 -8.82 -6.19 15.50
N GLY A 180 -8.73 -5.19 16.37
CA GLY A 180 -7.60 -4.29 16.45
C GLY A 180 -6.29 -5.00 16.82
N ALA A 181 -6.33 -5.94 17.77
CA ALA A 181 -5.19 -6.78 18.11
C ALA A 181 -4.77 -7.68 16.93
N GLY A 182 -5.73 -8.28 16.22
CA GLY A 182 -5.52 -9.07 15.01
C GLY A 182 -4.87 -8.23 13.90
N PHE A 183 -5.31 -6.98 13.73
CA PHE A 183 -4.74 -6.03 12.78
C PHE A 183 -3.26 -5.74 13.08
N THR A 184 -2.92 -5.46 14.34
CA THR A 184 -1.53 -5.26 14.76
C THR A 184 -0.69 -6.51 14.55
N LEU A 185 -1.21 -7.71 14.87
CA LEU A 185 -0.48 -8.98 14.65
C LEU A 185 -0.25 -9.26 13.16
N PHE A 186 -1.23 -8.96 12.30
CA PHE A 186 -1.13 -9.20 10.86
C PHE A 186 -0.19 -8.21 10.16
N THR A 187 -0.31 -6.91 10.46
CA THR A 187 0.44 -5.87 9.74
C THR A 187 1.78 -5.53 10.40
N GLY A 188 1.88 -5.70 11.72
CA GLY A 188 3.00 -5.19 12.52
C GLY A 188 2.98 -3.67 12.71
N ILE A 189 1.90 -2.99 12.31
CA ILE A 189 1.78 -1.53 12.37
C ILE A 189 1.26 -1.11 13.75
N SER A 190 1.95 -0.15 14.37
CA SER A 190 1.52 0.49 15.61
C SER A 190 0.35 1.43 15.38
N TRP A 191 -0.60 1.46 16.32
CA TRP A 191 -1.71 2.43 16.32
C TRP A 191 -1.23 3.88 16.32
N LEU A 192 -0.10 4.18 16.96
CA LEU A 192 0.49 5.52 16.94
C LEU A 192 0.89 5.94 15.52
N ASN A 193 1.55 5.04 14.77
CA ASN A 193 1.94 5.32 13.38
C ASN A 193 0.72 5.57 12.49
N ILE A 194 -0.40 4.87 12.75
CA ILE A 194 -1.66 5.09 12.02
C ILE A 194 -2.21 6.49 12.32
N VAL A 195 -2.23 6.87 13.59
CA VAL A 195 -2.70 8.20 14.03
C VAL A 195 -1.83 9.31 13.48
N GLU A 196 -0.49 9.16 13.53
CA GLU A 196 0.46 10.11 12.96
C GLU A 196 0.28 10.25 11.45
N TRP A 197 0.23 9.14 10.71
CA TRP A 197 0.01 9.14 9.27
C TRP A 197 -1.33 9.80 8.89
N LEU A 198 -2.39 9.52 9.65
CA LEU A 198 -3.70 10.12 9.42
C LEU A 198 -3.69 11.63 9.73
N GLY A 199 -3.01 12.02 10.80
CA GLY A 199 -2.78 13.41 11.18
C GLY A 199 -2.07 14.18 10.07
N ASP A 200 -0.93 13.68 9.59
CA ASP A 200 -0.14 14.29 8.52
C ASP A 200 -0.98 14.45 7.24
N ARG A 201 -1.75 13.43 6.85
CA ARG A 201 -2.62 13.48 5.68
C ARG A 201 -3.76 14.49 5.85
N SER A 202 -4.36 14.55 7.03
CA SER A 202 -5.43 15.51 7.32
C SER A 202 -4.91 16.95 7.24
N LEU A 203 -3.74 17.23 7.82
CA LEU A 203 -3.09 18.54 7.76
C LEU A 203 -2.67 18.91 6.34
N ALA A 204 -2.11 17.96 5.58
CA ALA A 204 -1.74 18.19 4.19
C ALA A 204 -2.96 18.51 3.31
N VAL A 205 -4.08 17.81 3.51
CA VAL A 205 -5.33 18.09 2.78
C VAL A 205 -5.90 19.45 3.19
N LEU A 206 -5.94 19.78 4.48
CA LEU A 206 -6.39 21.08 4.96
C LEU A 206 -5.51 22.22 4.44
N ALA A 207 -4.18 22.05 4.43
CA ALA A 207 -3.25 23.01 3.87
C ALA A 207 -3.43 23.16 2.35
N ALA A 208 -3.64 22.06 1.61
CA ALA A 208 -3.91 22.11 0.17
C ALA A 208 -5.23 22.83 -0.14
N ILE A 209 -6.28 22.58 0.65
CA ILE A 209 -7.56 23.27 0.52
C ILE A 209 -7.40 24.76 0.86
N ALA A 210 -6.74 25.08 1.97
CA ALA A 210 -6.49 26.46 2.39
C ALA A 210 -5.66 27.23 1.34
N ASN A 211 -4.62 26.62 0.79
CA ASN A 211 -3.79 27.22 -0.28
C ASN A 211 -4.59 27.39 -1.58
N LYS A 212 -5.51 26.48 -1.89
CA LYS A 212 -6.40 26.61 -3.06
C LYS A 212 -7.41 27.75 -2.88
N PHE A 213 -7.91 27.97 -1.66
CA PHE A 213 -8.82 29.08 -1.35
C PHE A 213 -8.10 30.42 -1.18
N ARG A 214 -6.83 30.43 -0.75
CA ARG A 214 -5.98 31.63 -0.68
C ARG A 214 -5.43 32.10 -2.03
N GLY A 215 -5.79 31.42 -3.12
CA GLY A 215 -5.63 31.89 -4.50
C GLY A 215 -4.37 32.70 -4.78
N SER A 216 -3.23 32.05 -5.01
CA SER A 216 -2.07 32.58 -5.73
C SER A 216 -1.82 34.11 -5.67
N GLU A 217 -1.85 34.73 -4.50
CA GLU A 217 -1.09 35.96 -4.28
C GLU A 217 0.38 35.54 -4.16
N GLN A 218 1.00 35.29 -5.32
CA GLN A 218 2.44 35.51 -5.43
C GLN A 218 2.63 37.02 -5.23
N GLU A 219 2.72 37.45 -3.98
CA GLU A 219 3.48 38.66 -3.65
C GLU A 219 4.92 38.35 -4.06
N THR A 220 5.25 38.60 -5.33
CA THR A 220 6.63 38.81 -5.75
C THR A 220 7.13 40.01 -4.98
N LEU A 221 7.77 39.76 -3.84
CA LEU A 221 8.56 40.73 -3.13
C LEU A 221 9.73 41.11 -4.06
N GLU A 222 9.51 42.11 -4.91
CA GLU A 222 10.62 42.75 -5.60
C GLU A 222 11.55 43.33 -4.53
N PRO A 223 12.84 42.96 -4.53
CA PRO A 223 13.79 43.59 -3.63
C PRO A 223 13.87 45.07 -4.01
N GLN A 224 13.23 45.93 -3.21
CA GLN A 224 13.49 47.36 -3.20
C GLN A 224 14.95 47.52 -2.76
N LEU A 225 15.85 47.67 -3.74
CA LEU A 225 17.17 48.22 -3.49
C LEU A 225 16.95 49.67 -3.11
N ASP A 226 16.90 49.95 -1.81
CA ASP A 226 17.17 51.29 -1.31
C ASP A 226 18.54 51.68 -1.88
N GLU A 227 18.51 52.55 -2.87
CA GLU A 227 19.68 53.20 -3.44
C GLU A 227 20.29 53.98 -2.27
N PHE A 228 21.33 53.41 -1.66
CA PHE A 228 22.13 54.08 -0.64
C PHE A 228 22.57 55.42 -1.23
N VAL A 229 21.92 56.49 -0.78
CA VAL A 229 22.30 57.86 -1.11
C VAL A 229 23.77 58.00 -0.74
N GLU A 230 24.64 58.07 -1.76
CA GLU A 230 26.02 58.45 -1.60
C GLU A 230 26.05 59.85 -0.98
N ASP A 231 26.23 59.89 0.33
CA ASP A 231 26.52 61.11 1.06
C ASP A 231 27.88 61.60 0.56
N LYS A 232 27.87 62.58 -0.35
CA LYS A 232 29.07 63.24 -0.84
C LYS A 232 29.80 63.84 0.36
N VAL A 233 30.88 63.19 0.77
CA VAL A 233 31.87 63.74 1.69
C VAL A 233 32.41 65.02 1.07
N SER A 234 31.95 66.16 1.59
CA SER A 234 32.49 67.47 1.27
C SER A 234 33.80 67.62 2.02
N THR A 235 34.90 67.30 1.34
CA THR A 235 36.26 67.53 1.83
C THR A 235 36.52 69.04 1.88
N LYS A 236 36.20 69.69 3.00
CA LYS A 236 36.77 71.02 3.31
C LYS A 236 38.23 70.81 3.70
N HIS A 237 39.11 71.07 2.74
CA HIS A 237 40.53 71.26 3.00
C HIS A 237 40.69 72.53 3.83
N VAL A 238 41.15 72.37 5.07
CA VAL A 238 41.66 73.45 5.92
C VAL A 238 43.17 73.35 5.81
N GLU A 239 43.78 74.28 5.10
CA GLU A 239 45.19 74.61 5.25
C GLU A 239 45.26 76.09 5.62
N ASP A 240 45.56 76.33 6.89
CA ASP A 240 46.07 77.62 7.37
C ASP A 240 47.57 77.46 7.58
N ASP A 241 48.27 78.54 7.24
CA ASP A 241 49.54 79.02 7.77
C ASP A 241 50.88 78.43 7.31
N GLN A 242 51.54 79.25 6.47
CA GLN A 242 52.92 79.80 6.56
C GLN A 242 53.67 79.70 5.23
N GLN A 243 54.47 80.63 4.72
CA GLN A 243 54.87 82.00 5.05
C GLN A 243 55.92 82.39 3.96
N ASP A 244 56.02 83.69 3.62
CA ASP A 244 57.08 84.38 2.84
C ASP A 244 57.19 84.14 1.31
N ASP A 245 57.03 85.17 0.46
CA ASP A 245 58.07 86.18 0.17
C ASP A 245 57.72 87.13 -1.02
N GLU A 246 58.03 88.42 -0.81
CA GLU A 246 58.37 89.57 -1.67
C GLU A 246 57.92 89.86 -3.14
N THR A 247 57.57 91.16 -3.32
CA THR A 247 57.91 92.14 -4.40
C THR A 247 56.91 92.56 -5.51
N LEU A 248 56.34 93.78 -5.31
CA LEU A 248 56.32 95.02 -6.15
C LEU A 248 55.88 94.98 -7.65
N PRO A 249 55.45 96.12 -8.27
CA PRO A 249 55.45 97.52 -7.82
C PRO A 249 54.08 98.21 -7.64
#